data_AF-A0A6G0X319-F1
#
_entry.id   AF-A0A6G0X319-F1
#
_cell.length_a   1.000
_cell.length_b   1.000
_cell.length_c   1.000
_cell.angle_alpha   90.00
_cell.angle_beta   90.00
_cell.angle_gamma   90.00
#
_symmetry.space_group_name_H-M   'P 1'
#
loop_
_entity.id
_entity.type
_entity.pdbx_description
1 polymer ?
#
loop_
_entity_poly.entity_id
_entity_poly.type
_entity_poly.pdbx_seq_one_letter_code
_entity_poly.pdbx_strand_id
1 'polypeptide(L)'
;MLALLGLLYVSFSVVNSWWFSVLHTQSATNDLFWFEFNDSVQAWLMAAFNHADEYSPRDLTSLAYAQQAIDASDAIVLRQTKSRELFQNQTSPAMAIAICRKVVPVTLLWLSSYCWVDFNKTWSLAHTPGREKRCYERYRSNGAVYLDAVLRNTNMTEFETLWSGPGGCFTIGIAQTLSQTELGRSFLQDLRSRALLSVESELAY
;
A
#
# COMPACT_ATOMS: atom_id res chain seq x y z
N MET A 1 16.90 -35.96 -48.43
CA MET A 1 17.87 -35.51 -47.40
C MET A 1 17.25 -34.52 -46.41
N LEU A 2 16.61 -33.44 -46.88
CA LEU A 2 15.97 -32.43 -46.02
C LEU A 2 14.85 -32.97 -45.11
N ALA A 3 14.01 -33.90 -45.59
CA ALA A 3 12.93 -34.48 -44.79
C ALA A 3 13.44 -35.31 -43.58
N LEU A 4 14.54 -36.04 -43.75
CA LEU A 4 15.18 -36.81 -42.67
C LEU A 4 15.80 -35.89 -41.62
N LEU A 5 16.45 -34.81 -42.05
CA LEU A 5 16.98 -33.79 -41.14
C LEU A 5 15.86 -33.09 -40.35
N GLY A 6 14.73 -32.82 -40.99
CA GLY A 6 13.54 -32.27 -40.31
C GLY A 6 12.96 -33.22 -39.26
N LEU A 7 12.83 -34.52 -39.58
CA LEU A 7 12.37 -35.55 -38.64
C LEU A 7 13.30 -35.69 -37.42
N LEU A 8 14.62 -35.68 -37.64
CA LEU A 8 15.61 -35.71 -36.56
C LEU A 8 15.52 -34.48 -35.67
N TYR A 9 15.39 -33.29 -36.26
CA TYR A 9 15.24 -32.04 -35.53
C TYR A 9 13.98 -32.05 -34.64
N VAL A 10 12.83 -32.46 -35.19
CA VAL A 10 11.57 -32.53 -34.42
C VAL A 10 11.69 -33.55 -33.29
N SER A 11 12.24 -34.74 -33.55
CA SER A 11 12.42 -35.78 -32.54
C SER A 11 13.33 -35.29 -31.41
N PHE A 12 14.46 -34.66 -31.74
CA PHE A 12 15.37 -34.07 -30.77
C PHE A 12 14.72 -32.95 -29.95
N SER A 13 13.94 -32.08 -30.60
CA SER A 13 13.21 -30.98 -29.94
C SER A 13 12.17 -31.50 -28.94
N VAL A 14 11.42 -32.55 -29.32
CA VAL A 14 10.43 -33.19 -28.45
C VAL A 14 11.11 -33.85 -27.25
N VAL A 15 12.19 -34.59 -27.46
CA VAL A 15 12.96 -35.22 -26.37
C VAL A 15 13.52 -34.16 -25.43
N ASN A 16 14.08 -33.07 -25.96
CA ASN A 16 14.62 -31.99 -25.15
C ASN A 16 13.52 -31.26 -24.36
N SER A 17 12.35 -31.05 -24.96
CA SER A 17 11.20 -30.43 -24.28
C SER A 17 10.65 -31.30 -23.16
N TRP A 18 10.57 -32.61 -23.39
CA TRP A 18 10.20 -33.59 -22.36
C TRP A 18 11.22 -33.59 -21.21
N TRP A 19 12.52 -33.66 -21.53
CA TRP A 19 13.59 -33.63 -20.54
C TRP A 19 13.59 -32.33 -19.71
N PHE A 20 13.41 -31.18 -20.36
CA PHE A 20 13.26 -29.88 -19.71
C PHE A 20 12.08 -29.86 -18.73
N SER A 21 10.94 -30.44 -19.15
CA SER A 21 9.75 -30.52 -18.30
C SER A 21 10.02 -31.37 -17.06
N VAL A 22 10.67 -32.52 -17.21
CA VAL A 22 11.05 -33.38 -16.07
C VAL A 22 11.96 -32.63 -15.09
N LEU A 23 12.97 -31.91 -15.58
CA LEU A 23 13.83 -31.10 -14.71
C LEU A 23 13.06 -30.00 -13.96
N HIS A 24 12.07 -29.39 -14.61
CA HIS A 24 11.26 -28.31 -14.00
C HIS A 24 10.23 -28.80 -13.00
N THR A 25 9.80 -30.07 -13.06
CA THR A 25 8.78 -30.61 -12.15
C THR A 25 9.15 -30.45 -10.68
N GLN A 26 10.44 -30.55 -10.32
CA GLN A 26 10.90 -30.41 -8.94
C GLN A 26 10.80 -28.96 -8.43
N SER A 27 11.08 -27.99 -9.30
CA SER A 27 10.95 -26.58 -8.99
C SER A 27 9.48 -26.12 -9.00
N ALA A 28 8.65 -26.71 -9.87
CA ALA A 28 7.23 -26.38 -10.01
C ALA A 28 6.33 -26.99 -8.91
N THR A 29 6.92 -27.44 -7.80
CA THR A 29 6.17 -27.95 -6.63
C THR A 29 5.60 -26.82 -5.77
N ASN A 30 6.04 -25.58 -5.98
CA ASN A 30 5.55 -24.36 -5.30
C ASN A 30 5.38 -23.21 -6.31
N ASP A 31 4.57 -22.21 -5.93
CA ASP A 31 4.26 -21.03 -6.76
C ASP A 31 5.48 -20.13 -7.05
N LEU A 32 6.57 -20.29 -6.30
CA LEU A 32 7.82 -19.52 -6.45
C LEU A 32 8.80 -20.19 -7.43
N PHE A 33 8.49 -21.40 -7.93
CA PHE A 33 9.39 -22.20 -8.75
C PHE A 33 10.75 -22.48 -8.10
N TRP A 34 10.80 -22.55 -6.76
CA TRP A 34 12.04 -22.76 -6.03
C TRP A 34 12.33 -24.24 -5.84
N PHE A 35 13.56 -24.63 -6.17
CA PHE A 35 14.03 -26.00 -5.98
C PHE A 35 14.04 -26.35 -4.48
N GLU A 36 13.49 -27.51 -4.13
CA GLU A 36 13.42 -28.04 -2.74
C GLU A 36 12.67 -27.16 -1.72
N PHE A 37 11.96 -26.12 -2.18
CA PHE A 37 11.11 -25.30 -1.31
C PHE A 37 9.77 -26.00 -1.09
N ASN A 38 9.72 -26.83 -0.04
CA ASN A 38 8.53 -27.57 0.35
C ASN A 38 7.68 -26.81 1.39
N ASP A 39 6.50 -27.33 1.68
CA ASP A 39 5.54 -26.74 2.63
C ASP A 39 6.15 -26.53 4.02
N SER A 40 7.05 -27.41 4.47
CA SER A 40 7.72 -27.29 5.77
C SER A 40 8.72 -26.13 5.82
N VAL A 41 9.46 -25.89 4.74
CA VAL A 41 10.37 -24.74 4.62
C VAL A 41 9.58 -23.44 4.54
N GLN A 42 8.46 -23.43 3.79
CA GLN A 42 7.55 -22.29 3.75
C GLN A 42 6.98 -21.98 5.13
N ALA A 43 6.49 -23.01 5.83
CA ALA A 43 5.99 -22.93 7.20
C ALA A 43 7.03 -22.35 8.17
N TRP A 44 8.27 -22.85 8.11
CA TRP A 44 9.38 -22.36 8.92
C TRP A 44 9.69 -20.89 8.66
N LEU A 45 9.76 -20.51 7.38
CA LEU A 45 10.04 -19.12 7.01
C LEU A 45 8.95 -18.19 7.55
N MET A 46 7.67 -18.56 7.39
CA MET A 46 6.53 -17.79 7.92
C MET A 46 6.57 -17.67 9.45
N ALA A 47 6.90 -18.76 10.16
CA ALA A 47 7.04 -18.74 11.62
C ALA A 47 8.19 -17.83 12.08
N ALA A 48 9.35 -17.91 11.43
CA ALA A 48 10.50 -17.06 11.73
C ALA A 48 10.18 -15.56 11.58
N PHE A 49 9.44 -15.19 10.53
CA PHE A 49 8.97 -13.81 10.33
C PHE A 49 7.88 -13.40 11.32
N ASN A 50 7.00 -14.30 11.76
CA ASN A 50 5.93 -14.01 12.72
C ASN A 50 6.43 -13.81 14.17
N HIS A 51 7.52 -14.47 14.57
CA HIS A 51 8.07 -14.43 15.93
C HIS A 51 9.07 -13.30 16.18
N ALA A 52 9.57 -12.66 15.13
CA ALA A 52 10.68 -11.72 15.26
C ALA A 52 10.22 -10.26 15.29
N ASP A 53 10.79 -9.48 16.22
CA ASP A 53 10.68 -8.03 16.23
C ASP A 53 11.39 -7.42 15.02
N GLU A 54 10.74 -6.45 14.39
CA GLU A 54 10.85 -6.23 12.95
C GLU A 54 12.05 -5.38 12.49
N TYR A 55 12.88 -4.86 13.41
CA TYR A 55 13.86 -3.78 13.12
C TYR A 55 15.33 -4.12 13.35
N SER A 56 15.66 -5.36 13.68
CA SER A 56 17.06 -5.79 13.78
C SER A 56 17.47 -6.60 12.55
N PRO A 57 18.68 -6.41 12.01
CA PRO A 57 19.26 -7.32 11.02
C PRO A 57 19.13 -8.75 11.52
N ARG A 58 18.49 -9.62 10.72
CA ARG A 58 18.21 -11.00 11.11
C ARG A 58 19.23 -11.95 10.50
N ASP A 59 19.85 -12.72 11.38
CA ASP A 59 20.54 -13.94 10.99
C ASP A 59 19.57 -15.12 11.08
N LEU A 60 18.97 -15.46 9.93
CA LEU A 60 18.07 -16.61 9.79
C LEU A 60 18.79 -17.95 10.02
N THR A 61 20.11 -17.96 10.08
CA THR A 61 20.92 -19.16 10.40
C THR A 61 21.13 -19.35 11.90
N SER A 62 20.69 -18.40 12.72
CA SER A 62 20.83 -18.50 14.17
C SER A 62 19.95 -19.61 14.77
N LEU A 63 20.47 -20.25 15.83
CA LEU A 63 19.78 -21.30 16.59
C LEU A 63 18.46 -20.83 17.22
N ALA A 64 18.25 -19.53 17.34
CA ALA A 64 16.99 -18.95 17.81
C ALA A 64 15.80 -19.30 16.89
N TYR A 65 16.07 -19.58 15.61
CA TYR A 65 15.07 -20.01 14.63
C TYR A 65 15.11 -21.52 14.38
N ALA A 66 15.98 -22.28 15.05
CA ALA A 66 16.01 -23.73 14.89
C ALA A 66 14.72 -24.35 15.43
N GLN A 67 13.97 -25.03 14.56
CA GLN A 67 12.73 -25.72 14.91
C GLN A 67 12.82 -27.18 14.47
N GLN A 68 12.36 -28.07 15.34
CA GLN A 68 12.59 -29.51 15.21
C GLN A 68 11.61 -30.19 14.25
N ALA A 69 10.40 -29.65 14.11
CA ALA A 69 9.43 -29.95 13.06
C ALA A 69 8.31 -28.90 13.15
N ILE A 70 7.78 -28.45 12.01
CA ILE A 70 6.55 -27.66 11.98
C ILE A 70 5.53 -28.45 11.18
N ASP A 71 4.42 -28.79 11.80
CA ASP A 71 3.23 -29.21 11.06
C ASP A 71 2.74 -28.00 10.26
N ALA A 72 2.63 -28.15 8.93
CA ALA A 72 2.29 -27.06 8.01
C ALA A 72 0.98 -26.34 8.37
N SER A 73 0.10 -26.98 9.14
CA SER A 73 -1.15 -26.41 9.67
C SER A 73 -0.94 -25.33 10.74
N ASP A 74 0.12 -25.40 11.55
CA ASP A 74 0.34 -24.49 12.68
C ASP A 74 1.10 -23.21 12.27
N ALA A 75 1.73 -23.22 11.09
CA ALA A 75 2.58 -22.12 10.61
C ALA A 75 1.83 -21.00 9.90
N ILE A 76 0.62 -21.27 9.39
CA ILE A 76 -0.17 -20.31 8.61
C ILE A 76 -0.96 -19.40 9.57
N VAL A 77 -0.27 -18.76 10.49
CA VAL A 77 -0.85 -17.63 11.23
C VAL A 77 -0.64 -16.38 10.38
N LEU A 78 -1.57 -16.14 9.46
CA LEU A 78 -1.63 -14.88 8.74
C LEU A 78 -2.05 -13.78 9.72
N ARG A 79 -1.07 -13.05 10.26
CA ARG A 79 -1.36 -11.82 11.02
C ARG A 79 -1.79 -10.73 10.06
N GLN A 80 -3.07 -10.73 9.68
CA GLN A 80 -3.66 -9.78 8.73
C GLN A 80 -3.42 -8.30 9.10
N THR A 81 -3.17 -8.01 10.37
CA THR A 81 -2.90 -6.67 10.88
C THR A 81 -1.42 -6.33 11.01
N LYS A 82 -0.48 -7.26 10.84
CA LYS A 82 0.96 -7.02 11.09
C LYS A 82 1.54 -6.00 10.12
N SER A 83 1.16 -6.06 8.84
CA SER A 83 1.51 -5.03 7.87
C SER A 83 0.97 -3.65 8.26
N ARG A 84 -0.27 -3.57 8.77
CA ARG A 84 -0.85 -2.33 9.30
C ARG A 84 -0.13 -1.84 10.55
N GLU A 85 0.25 -2.73 11.45
CA GLU A 85 0.99 -2.42 12.68
C GLU A 85 2.37 -1.83 12.36
N LEU A 86 3.08 -2.42 11.38
CA LEU A 86 4.35 -1.91 10.87
C LEU A 86 4.21 -0.45 10.39
N PHE A 87 3.21 -0.14 9.55
CA PHE A 87 3.05 1.22 9.05
C PHE A 87 2.49 2.21 10.09
N GLN A 88 1.65 1.75 11.01
CA GLN A 88 1.06 2.60 12.05
C GLN A 88 2.06 3.04 13.11
N ASN A 89 3.03 2.18 13.47
CA ASN A 89 3.98 2.50 14.53
C ASN A 89 5.21 3.31 14.04
N GLN A 90 5.32 3.55 12.73
CA GLN A 90 6.55 4.06 12.11
C GLN A 90 6.44 5.37 11.35
N THR A 91 5.23 5.86 11.09
CA THR A 91 5.07 7.09 10.32
C THR A 91 5.15 8.29 11.25
N SER A 92 6.37 8.81 11.42
CA SER A 92 6.51 10.18 11.94
C SER A 92 5.75 11.12 11.00
N PRO A 93 5.11 12.20 11.51
CA PRO A 93 4.44 13.17 10.66
C PRO A 93 5.37 13.73 9.57
N ALA A 94 6.68 13.85 9.86
CA ALA A 94 7.69 14.33 8.93
C ALA A 94 7.86 13.38 7.73
N MET A 95 7.94 12.08 8.02
CA MET A 95 8.03 11.05 7.00
C MET A 95 6.73 10.95 6.20
N ALA A 96 5.57 11.05 6.85
CA ALA A 96 4.27 11.04 6.17
C ALA A 96 4.14 12.20 5.17
N ILE A 97 4.53 13.42 5.57
CA ILE A 97 4.58 14.60 4.68
C ILE A 97 5.51 14.34 3.50
N ALA A 98 6.72 13.85 3.75
CA ALA A 98 7.70 13.56 2.70
C ALA A 98 7.22 12.48 1.72
N ILE A 99 6.48 11.48 2.20
CA ILE A 99 5.89 10.42 1.37
C ILE A 99 4.74 10.99 0.55
N CYS A 100 3.80 11.73 1.14
CA CYS A 100 2.68 12.33 0.42
C CYS A 100 3.14 13.16 -0.79
N ARG A 101 4.25 13.90 -0.66
CA ARG A 101 4.84 14.69 -1.75
C ARG A 101 5.42 13.88 -2.90
N LYS A 102 5.70 12.59 -2.69
CA LYS A 102 6.22 11.66 -3.70
C LYS A 102 5.13 10.79 -4.31
N VAL A 103 3.97 10.72 -3.67
CA VAL A 103 2.86 9.87 -4.10
C VAL A 103 2.13 10.52 -5.28
N VAL A 104 1.83 9.73 -6.31
CA VAL A 104 1.09 10.20 -7.49
C VAL A 104 -0.33 10.56 -7.08
N PRO A 105 -0.88 11.71 -7.52
CA PRO A 105 -2.17 12.22 -7.04
C PRO A 105 -3.36 11.27 -7.29
N VAL A 106 -3.24 10.33 -8.23
CA VAL A 106 -4.24 9.30 -8.53
C VAL A 106 -4.58 8.41 -7.31
N THR A 107 -3.67 8.26 -6.35
CA THR A 107 -3.92 7.37 -5.20
C THR A 107 -4.52 8.09 -4.00
N LEU A 108 -4.55 9.43 -3.99
CA LEU A 108 -4.81 10.23 -2.80
C LEU A 108 -6.22 10.08 -2.26
N LEU A 109 -7.22 9.98 -3.13
CA LEU A 109 -8.61 9.79 -2.71
C LEU A 109 -8.83 8.45 -2.00
N TRP A 110 -7.90 7.51 -2.15
CA TRP A 110 -7.97 6.15 -1.64
C TRP A 110 -6.96 5.87 -0.52
N LEU A 111 -6.09 6.83 -0.17
CA LEU A 111 -5.08 6.66 0.88
C LEU A 111 -5.70 6.44 2.27
N SER A 112 -6.84 7.08 2.53
CA SER A 112 -7.46 7.08 3.85
C SER A 112 -8.98 7.17 3.76
N SER A 113 -9.65 6.72 4.82
CA SER A 113 -11.06 7.01 5.04
C SER A 113 -11.18 8.35 5.74
N TYR A 114 -11.24 9.44 4.96
CA TYR A 114 -11.30 10.79 5.49
C TYR A 114 -12.50 11.02 6.43
N CYS A 115 -12.26 11.78 7.49
CA CYS A 115 -13.27 12.21 8.45
C CYS A 115 -13.71 13.64 8.19
N TRP A 116 -12.77 14.52 7.80
CA TRP A 116 -13.03 15.93 7.54
C TRP A 116 -12.29 16.42 6.30
N VAL A 117 -12.82 17.47 5.68
CA VAL A 117 -12.14 18.17 4.59
C VAL A 117 -10.97 18.98 5.13
N ASP A 118 -11.20 19.75 6.19
CA ASP A 118 -10.28 20.76 6.74
C ASP A 118 -9.89 20.47 8.19
N PHE A 119 -8.76 21.02 8.67
CA PHE A 119 -8.31 20.84 10.05
C PHE A 119 -9.26 21.43 11.11
N ASN A 120 -10.00 22.48 10.74
CA ASN A 120 -11.00 23.10 11.60
C ASN A 120 -12.28 22.24 11.73
N LYS A 121 -12.36 21.12 10.99
CA LYS A 121 -13.50 20.19 11.02
C LYS A 121 -14.81 20.87 10.61
N THR A 122 -14.72 21.87 9.75
CA THR A 122 -15.87 22.65 9.24
C THR A 122 -16.76 21.78 8.37
N TRP A 123 -16.16 20.90 7.57
CA TRP A 123 -16.90 19.99 6.68
C TRP A 123 -16.62 18.53 7.04
N SER A 124 -17.66 17.85 7.53
CA SER A 124 -17.64 16.42 7.86
C SER A 124 -17.82 15.57 6.59
N LEU A 125 -17.00 14.54 6.44
CA LEU A 125 -17.09 13.54 5.37
C LEU A 125 -17.69 12.21 5.88
N ALA A 126 -18.17 12.18 7.13
CA ALA A 126 -18.81 11.00 7.68
C ALA A 126 -20.22 10.80 7.10
N HIS A 127 -20.45 9.66 6.45
CA HIS A 127 -21.77 9.33 5.88
C HIS A 127 -22.81 8.83 6.91
N THR A 128 -22.42 8.61 8.16
CA THR A 128 -23.32 8.16 9.23
C THR A 128 -22.98 8.82 10.57
N PRO A 129 -23.97 9.04 11.45
CA PRO A 129 -23.72 9.59 12.80
C PRO A 129 -22.74 8.73 13.62
N GLY A 130 -22.80 7.40 13.44
CA GLY A 130 -21.87 6.49 14.10
C GLY A 130 -20.42 6.66 13.61
N ARG A 131 -20.21 6.95 12.33
CA ARG A 131 -18.87 7.26 11.81
C ARG A 131 -18.39 8.62 12.30
N GLU A 132 -19.26 9.62 12.33
CA GLU A 132 -18.94 10.96 12.82
C GLU A 132 -18.48 10.91 14.29
N LYS A 133 -19.23 10.21 15.15
CA LYS A 133 -18.86 9.97 16.54
C LYS A 133 -17.49 9.29 16.66
N ARG A 134 -17.24 8.21 15.90
CA ARG A 134 -15.93 7.53 15.91
C ARG A 134 -14.79 8.44 15.44
N CYS A 135 -15.00 9.22 14.38
CA CYS A 135 -14.02 10.18 13.88
C CYS A 135 -13.60 11.15 14.98
N TYR A 136 -14.59 11.75 15.66
CA TYR A 136 -14.35 12.70 16.74
C TYR A 136 -13.66 12.06 17.95
N GLU A 137 -14.14 10.90 18.40
CA GLU A 137 -13.64 10.23 19.60
C GLU A 137 -12.24 9.63 19.41
N ARG A 138 -11.94 9.07 18.24
CA ARG A 138 -10.74 8.24 18.03
C ARG A 138 -9.69 8.83 17.09
N TYR A 139 -10.08 9.70 16.16
CA TYR A 139 -9.20 10.07 15.04
C TYR A 139 -8.90 11.58 14.94
N ARG A 140 -9.41 12.40 15.85
CA ARG A 140 -9.17 13.86 15.85
C ARG A 140 -7.70 14.28 15.91
N SER A 141 -6.82 13.43 16.43
CA SER A 141 -5.37 13.68 16.51
C SER A 141 -4.59 13.05 15.36
N ASN A 142 -5.27 12.39 14.41
CA ASN A 142 -4.64 11.72 13.28
C ASN A 142 -4.69 12.61 12.04
N GLY A 143 -3.55 13.17 11.63
CA GLY A 143 -3.47 14.00 10.42
C GLY A 143 -3.96 13.32 9.14
N ALA A 144 -3.85 11.98 9.06
CA ALA A 144 -4.24 11.23 7.86
C ALA A 144 -5.75 11.14 7.62
N VAL A 145 -6.61 11.55 8.58
CA VAL A 145 -8.07 11.59 8.37
C VAL A 145 -8.57 12.95 7.89
N TYR A 146 -7.67 13.92 7.73
CA TYR A 146 -7.95 15.25 7.20
C TYR A 146 -7.55 15.29 5.72
N LEU A 147 -8.50 15.59 4.85
CA LEU A 147 -8.22 15.67 3.41
C LEU A 147 -7.23 16.80 3.09
N ASP A 148 -7.37 17.93 3.77
CA ASP A 148 -6.47 19.09 3.67
C ASP A 148 -5.02 18.63 3.87
N ALA A 149 -4.68 17.93 4.96
CA ALA A 149 -3.32 17.42 5.22
C ALA A 149 -2.65 16.72 4.02
N VAL A 150 -3.44 16.00 3.21
CA VAL A 150 -2.97 15.29 2.02
C VAL A 150 -2.89 16.21 0.80
N LEU A 151 -3.95 16.98 0.51
CA LEU A 151 -3.99 17.92 -0.62
C LEU A 151 -2.90 18.99 -0.50
N ARG A 152 -2.63 19.42 0.74
CA ARG A 152 -1.58 20.35 1.10
C ARG A 152 -0.18 19.92 0.70
N ASN A 153 0.05 18.61 0.65
CA ASN A 153 1.34 17.99 0.38
C ASN A 153 1.36 17.30 -0.99
N THR A 154 0.45 17.70 -1.88
CA THR A 154 0.30 17.17 -3.23
C THR A 154 0.53 18.25 -4.27
N ASN A 155 1.00 17.88 -5.46
CA ASN A 155 0.95 18.77 -6.61
C ASN A 155 -0.52 19.01 -7.03
N MET A 156 -1.08 20.14 -6.59
CA MET A 156 -2.48 20.46 -6.83
C MET A 156 -2.83 20.62 -8.32
N THR A 157 -1.90 21.08 -9.15
CA THR A 157 -2.12 21.16 -10.60
C THR A 157 -2.36 19.78 -11.21
N GLU A 158 -1.53 18.80 -10.86
CA GLU A 158 -1.68 17.42 -11.32
C GLU A 158 -2.90 16.72 -10.68
N PHE A 159 -3.22 17.04 -9.42
CA PHE A 159 -4.43 16.55 -8.79
C PHE A 159 -5.70 17.00 -9.54
N GLU A 160 -5.76 18.28 -9.93
CA GLU A 160 -6.93 18.82 -10.62
C GLU A 160 -7.12 18.25 -12.02
N THR A 161 -6.04 17.94 -12.75
CA THR A 161 -6.17 17.30 -14.07
C THR A 161 -6.74 15.88 -13.98
N LEU A 162 -6.50 15.19 -12.86
CA LEU A 162 -6.96 13.81 -12.65
C LEU A 162 -8.36 13.73 -12.02
N TRP A 163 -8.66 14.61 -11.07
CA TRP A 163 -9.83 14.45 -10.19
C TRP A 163 -10.83 15.60 -10.23
N SER A 164 -10.48 16.72 -10.86
CA SER A 164 -11.39 17.86 -11.04
C SER A 164 -12.06 17.86 -12.41
N GLY A 165 -12.98 18.79 -12.62
CA GLY A 165 -13.74 18.97 -13.87
C GLY A 165 -15.17 18.44 -13.81
N PRO A 166 -15.96 18.58 -14.90
CA PRO A 166 -17.40 18.31 -14.90
C PRO A 166 -17.80 16.88 -14.48
N GLY A 167 -16.91 15.90 -14.66
CA GLY A 167 -17.07 14.51 -14.25
C GLY A 167 -16.12 14.05 -13.14
N GLY A 168 -15.28 14.95 -12.62
CA GLY A 168 -14.25 14.61 -11.65
C GLY A 168 -14.84 14.32 -10.28
N CYS A 169 -14.45 13.20 -9.65
CA CYS A 169 -15.02 12.80 -8.36
C CYS A 169 -14.71 13.80 -7.22
N PHE A 170 -13.58 14.51 -7.25
CA PHE A 170 -13.32 15.59 -6.30
C PHE A 170 -14.25 16.78 -6.54
N THR A 171 -14.49 17.14 -7.81
CA THR A 171 -15.40 18.24 -8.14
C THR A 171 -16.84 17.94 -7.72
N ILE A 172 -17.34 16.76 -8.08
CA ILE A 172 -18.72 16.34 -7.78
C ILE A 172 -18.90 16.12 -6.27
N GLY A 173 -17.95 15.41 -5.63
CA GLY A 173 -18.10 14.99 -4.24
C GLY A 173 -17.83 16.09 -3.22
N ILE A 174 -16.95 17.04 -3.53
CA ILE A 174 -16.44 18.02 -2.56
C ILE A 174 -16.53 19.45 -3.11
N ALA A 175 -15.84 19.73 -4.23
CA ALA A 175 -15.62 21.11 -4.65
C ALA A 175 -16.93 21.86 -4.99
N GLN A 176 -17.91 21.18 -5.59
CA GLN A 176 -19.19 21.78 -5.94
C GLN A 176 -19.96 22.23 -4.69
N THR A 177 -19.98 21.40 -3.64
CA THR A 177 -20.62 21.72 -2.35
C THR A 177 -19.90 22.88 -1.67
N LEU A 178 -18.56 22.84 -1.61
CA LEU A 178 -17.77 23.92 -1.01
C LEU A 178 -17.98 25.26 -1.74
N SER A 179 -18.14 25.22 -3.06
CA SER A 179 -18.35 26.41 -3.88
C SER A 179 -19.66 27.17 -3.59
N GLN A 180 -20.62 26.53 -2.90
CA GLN A 180 -21.89 27.16 -2.50
C GLN A 180 -21.71 28.18 -1.36
N THR A 181 -20.61 28.12 -0.63
CA THR A 181 -20.33 28.98 0.52
C THR A 181 -19.11 29.87 0.27
N GLU A 182 -19.09 31.06 0.88
CA GLU A 182 -17.91 31.95 0.79
C GLU A 182 -16.67 31.28 1.40
N LEU A 183 -16.83 30.64 2.57
CA LEU A 183 -15.76 29.92 3.25
C LEU A 183 -15.19 28.79 2.35
N GLY A 184 -16.03 27.98 1.73
CA GLY A 184 -15.58 26.90 0.86
C GLY A 184 -14.91 27.40 -0.42
N ARG A 185 -15.39 28.50 -1.02
CA ARG A 185 -14.71 29.15 -2.15
C ARG A 185 -13.32 29.66 -1.76
N SER A 186 -13.19 30.30 -0.60
CA SER A 186 -11.89 30.78 -0.10
C SER A 186 -10.91 29.63 0.15
N PHE A 187 -11.38 28.52 0.74
CA PHE A 187 -10.58 27.32 0.97
C PHE A 187 -10.09 26.69 -0.35
N LEU A 188 -10.98 26.53 -1.34
CA LEU A 188 -10.60 26.00 -2.65
C LEU A 188 -9.60 26.91 -3.38
N GLN A 189 -9.72 28.23 -3.23
CA GLN A 189 -8.77 29.17 -3.79
C GLN A 189 -7.41 29.07 -3.11
N ASP A 190 -7.38 29.00 -1.78
CA ASP A 190 -6.15 28.82 -0.99
C ASP A 190 -5.44 27.51 -1.35
N LEU A 191 -6.18 26.41 -1.50
CA LEU A 191 -5.65 25.13 -1.95
C LEU A 191 -4.94 25.20 -3.31
N ARG A 192 -5.38 26.10 -4.21
CA ARG A 192 -4.78 26.25 -5.54
C ARG A 192 -3.60 27.22 -5.57
N SER A 193 -3.62 28.26 -4.73
CA SER A 193 -2.61 29.32 -4.72
C SER A 193 -1.45 29.07 -3.76
N ARG A 194 -1.60 28.16 -2.79
CA ARG A 194 -0.58 27.78 -1.82
C ARG A 194 0.70 27.25 -2.48
N ALA A 195 1.84 27.75 -1.99
CA ALA A 195 3.14 27.12 -2.25
C ALA A 195 3.38 25.95 -1.29
N LEU A 196 4.10 24.93 -1.74
CA LEU A 196 4.54 23.84 -0.86
C LEU A 196 5.54 24.39 0.16
N LEU A 197 5.17 24.33 1.44
CA LEU A 197 6.05 24.69 2.54
C LEU A 197 7.20 23.68 2.69
N SER A 198 8.27 24.03 3.42
CA SER A 198 9.23 23.03 3.88
C SER A 198 8.54 21.99 4.77
N VAL A 199 9.18 20.82 4.95
CA VAL A 199 8.59 19.77 5.80
C VAL A 199 8.47 20.27 7.24
N GLU A 200 9.46 21.01 7.73
CA GLU A 200 9.49 21.57 9.09
C GLU A 200 8.37 22.59 9.31
N SER A 201 8.11 23.47 8.34
CA SER A 201 7.03 24.46 8.43
C SER A 201 5.65 23.81 8.33
N GLU A 202 5.50 22.75 7.52
CA GLU A 202 4.24 22.01 7.44
C GLU A 202 3.98 21.19 8.71
N LEU A 203 5.03 20.74 9.41
CA LEU A 203 4.90 20.05 10.71
C LEU A 203 4.46 20.96 11.85
N ALA A 204 4.84 22.24 11.78
CA ALA A 204 4.53 23.22 12.82
C ALA A 204 3.12 23.83 12.68
N TYR A 205 2.46 23.58 11.55
CA TYR A 205 1.11 24.03 11.24
C TYR A 205 0.05 23.21 12.00
#